data_AF-A0A7C1P4W3-F1
#
_entry.id   AF-A0A7C1P4W3-F1
#
_cell.length_a   1.000
_cell.length_b   1.000
_cell.length_c   1.000
_cell.angle_alpha   90.00
_cell.angle_beta   90.00
_cell.angle_gamma   90.00
#
_symmetry.space_group_name_H-M   'P 1'
#
loop_
_entity.id
_entity.type
_entity.pdbx_description
1 polymer ?
#
loop_
_entity_poly.entity_id
_entity_poly.type
_entity_poly.pdbx_seq_one_letter_code
_entity_poly.pdbx_strand_id
1 'polypeptide(L)' 'MSKVIALLIMLFIGIILLEVPGLAKKQMWRELIAFSLYLSIGMALSIPLALGVELPNPTQAIEALVKPLSEFLRK' A
#
# COMPACT_ATOMS: atom_id res chain seq x y z
N MET A 1 2.70 12.81 -15.00
CA MET A 1 1.66 12.23 -14.13
C MET A 1 0.75 11.21 -14.83
N SER A 2 -0.01 11.57 -15.86
CA SER A 2 -1.04 10.69 -16.46
C SER A 2 -0.54 9.33 -16.97
N LYS A 3 0.67 9.27 -17.54
CA LYS A 3 1.29 8.03 -18.02
C LYS A 3 1.61 7.03 -16.89
N VAL A 4 2.03 7.52 -15.73
CA VAL A 4 2.43 6.68 -14.59
C VAL A 4 1.21 5.97 -14.00
N ILE A 5 0.08 6.68 -13.89
CA ILE A 5 -1.17 6.13 -13.39
C ILE A 5 -1.69 5.03 -14.33
N ALA A 6 -1.64 5.26 -15.65
CA ALA A 6 -2.04 4.25 -16.64
C ALA A 6 -1.19 2.97 -16.54
N LEU A 7 0.12 3.11 -16.36
CA LEU A 7 1.03 1.97 -16.17
C LEU A 7 0.76 1.23 -14.85
N LEU A 8 0.50 1.95 -13.77
CA LEU A 8 0.14 1.36 -12.47
C LEU A 8 -1.15 0.55 -12.57
N ILE A 9 -2.20 1.12 -13.18
CA ILE A 9 -3.47 0.41 -13.37
C ILE A 9 -3.26 -0.85 -14.21
N MET A 10 -2.49 -0.75 -15.31
CA MET A 10 -2.21 -1.90 -16.16
C MET A 10 -1.41 -2.99 -15.43
N LEU A 11 -0.48 -2.61 -14.57
CA LEU A 11 0.25 -3.54 -13.70
C LEU A 11 -0.71 -4.26 -12.74
N PHE A 12 -1.54 -3.52 -11.99
CA PHE A 12 -2.48 -4.11 -11.04
C PHE A 12 -3.46 -5.07 -11.72
N ILE A 13 -3.98 -4.69 -12.90
CA ILE A 13 -4.85 -5.58 -13.70
C ILE A 13 -4.10 -6.83 -14.13
N GLY A 14 -2.86 -6.72 -14.59
CA GLY A 14 -2.02 -7.86 -14.96
C GLY A 14 -1.82 -8.85 -13.81
N ILE A 15 -1.53 -8.34 -12.61
CA ILE A 15 -1.36 -9.17 -11.41
C ILE A 15 -2.70 -9.86 -11.07
N ILE A 16 -3.82 -9.14 -11.06
CA ILE A 16 -5.15 -9.72 -10.80
C ILE A 16 -5.45 -10.85 -11.79
N LEU A 17 -5.21 -10.65 -13.08
CA LEU A 17 -5.49 -11.64 -14.12
C LEU A 17 -4.61 -12.88 -14.04
N LEU A 18 -3.42 -12.80 -13.45
CA LEU A 18 -2.54 -13.95 -13.24
C LEU A 18 -2.86 -14.69 -11.94
N GLU A 19 -2.99 -13.95 -10.84
CA GLU A 19 -3.15 -14.53 -9.50
C GLU A 19 -4.58 -15.03 -9.24
N VAL A 20 -5.60 -14.22 -9.54
CA VAL A 20 -7.00 -14.53 -9.20
C VAL A 20 -7.51 -15.82 -9.82
N PRO A 21 -7.34 -16.11 -11.12
CA PRO A 21 -7.81 -17.39 -11.66
C PRO A 21 -7.02 -18.58 -11.11
N GLY A 22 -5.74 -18.41 -10.78
CA GLY A 22 -4.94 -19.46 -10.12
C GLY A 22 -5.48 -19.81 -8.73
N LEU A 23 -5.75 -18.78 -7.93
CA LEU A 23 -6.28 -18.90 -6.56
C LEU A 23 -7.74 -19.39 -6.54
N ALA A 24 -8.58 -18.88 -7.44
CA ALA A 24 -9.98 -19.27 -7.55
C ALA A 24 -10.12 -20.74 -7.99
N LYS A 25 -9.31 -21.20 -8.94
CA LYS A 25 -9.30 -22.61 -9.36
C LYS A 25 -8.89 -23.57 -8.25
N LYS A 26 -8.00 -23.14 -7.35
CA LYS A 26 -7.54 -23.94 -6.20
C LYS A 26 -8.45 -23.79 -4.96
N GLN A 27 -9.55 -23.03 -5.05
CA GLN A 27 -10.43 -22.69 -3.92
C GLN A 27 -9.68 -22.09 -2.70
N MET A 28 -8.58 -21.39 -2.93
CA MET A 28 -7.72 -20.85 -1.87
C MET A 28 -8.23 -19.47 -1.42
N TRP A 29 -9.43 -19.43 -0.87
CA TRP A 29 -10.11 -18.18 -0.47
C TRP A 29 -9.33 -17.36 0.54
N ARG A 30 -8.62 -18.01 1.47
CA ARG A 30 -7.76 -17.34 2.46
C ARG A 30 -6.61 -16.59 1.80
N GLU A 31 -6.03 -17.16 0.77
CA GLU A 31 -4.93 -16.55 0.02
C GLU A 31 -5.43 -15.47 -0.92
N LEU A 32 -6.63 -15.65 -1.50
CA LEU A 32 -7.32 -14.59 -2.25
C LEU A 32 -7.56 -13.34 -1.39
N ILE A 33 -7.97 -13.53 -0.13
CA ILE A 33 -8.15 -12.43 0.82
C ILE A 33 -6.81 -11.79 1.17
N ALA A 34 -5.78 -12.57 1.48
CA ALA A 34 -4.45 -12.04 1.79
C ALA A 34 -3.87 -11.25 0.60
N PHE A 35 -3.95 -11.82 -0.61
CA PHE A 35 -3.54 -11.17 -1.85
C PHE A 35 -4.30 -9.87 -2.08
N SER A 36 -5.63 -9.90 -1.98
CA SER A 36 -6.48 -8.71 -2.16
C SER A 36 -6.15 -7.62 -1.14
N LEU A 37 -5.88 -7.99 0.11
CA LEU A 37 -5.48 -7.05 1.15
C LEU A 37 -4.15 -6.38 0.81
N TYR A 38 -3.12 -7.16 0.48
CA TYR A 38 -1.82 -6.62 0.08
C TYR A 38 -1.91 -5.76 -1.19
N LEU A 39 -2.69 -6.21 -2.18
CA LEU A 39 -2.91 -5.47 -3.41
C LEU A 39 -3.59 -4.13 -3.15
N SER A 40 -4.61 -4.13 -2.28
CA SER A 40 -5.34 -2.92 -1.87
C SER A 40 -4.43 -1.94 -1.14
N ILE A 41 -3.55 -2.42 -0.25
CA ILE A 41 -2.54 -1.58 0.43
C ILE A 41 -1.59 -0.96 -0.61
N GLY A 42 -1.07 -1.75 -1.54
CA GLY A 42 -0.21 -1.26 -2.61
C GLY A 42 -0.90 -0.19 -3.47
N MET A 43 -2.18 -0.39 -3.79
CA MET A 43 -2.99 0.57 -4.55
C MET A 43 -3.22 1.86 -3.76
N ALA A 44 -3.58 1.75 -2.48
CA ALA A 44 -3.85 2.86 -1.59
C ALA A 44 -2.60 3.72 -1.32
N LEU A 45 -1.40 3.14 -1.38
CA LEU A 45 -0.15 3.89 -1.28
C LEU A 45 0.26 4.49 -2.63
N SER A 46 0.16 3.71 -3.71
CA SER A 46 0.70 4.09 -5.02
C SER A 46 -0.15 5.15 -5.74
N ILE A 47 -1.48 5.10 -5.63
CA ILE A 47 -2.38 6.04 -6.32
C ILE A 47 -2.24 7.46 -5.77
N PRO A 48 -2.37 7.72 -4.45
CA PRO A 48 -2.20 9.06 -3.91
C PRO A 48 -0.80 9.62 -4.17
N LEU A 49 0.23 8.78 -4.04
CA LEU A 49 1.61 9.15 -4.34
C LEU A 49 1.77 9.56 -5.81
N ALA A 50 1.18 8.83 -6.74
CA ALA A 50 1.21 9.16 -8.17
C ALA A 50 0.38 10.40 -8.54
N LEU A 51 -0.65 10.72 -7.74
CA LEU A 51 -1.43 11.95 -7.84
C LEU A 51 -0.72 13.17 -7.24
N GLY A 52 0.42 12.97 -6.58
CA GLY A 52 1.16 14.04 -5.91
C GLY A 52 0.58 14.41 -4.55
N VAL A 53 -0.24 13.55 -3.95
CA VAL A 53 -0.66 13.69 -2.55
C VAL A 53 0.58 13.47 -1.68
N GLU A 54 0.94 14.48 -0.90
CA GLU A 54 2.00 14.34 0.10
C GLU A 54 1.53 13.35 1.17
N LEU A 55 2.06 12.13 1.11
CA LEU A 55 1.89 11.18 2.19
C LEU A 55 2.56 11.74 3.44
N PRO A 56 1.90 11.67 4.61
CA PRO A 56 2.48 12.14 5.85
C PRO A 56 3.84 11.48 6.04
N ASN A 57 4.88 12.30 6.19
CA ASN A 57 6.25 11.81 6.29
C ASN A 57 6.35 10.86 7.50
N PRO A 58 6.78 9.60 7.33
CA PRO A 58 6.95 8.65 8.43
C PRO A 58 7.81 9.20 9.56
N THR A 59 8.78 10.07 9.24
CA THR A 59 9.60 10.77 10.23
C THR A 59 8.78 11.62 11.18
N GLN A 60 7.72 12.30 10.70
CA GLN A 60 6.84 13.10 11.57
C GLN A 60 6.03 12.20 12.52
N ALA A 61 5.57 11.04 12.04
CA ALA A 61 4.87 10.08 12.88
C ALA A 61 5.81 9.49 13.95
N ILE A 62 7.03 9.12 13.56
CA ILE A 62 8.07 8.66 14.49
C ILE A 62 8.41 9.76 15.50
N GLU A 63 8.58 11.00 15.06
CA GLU A 63 8.88 12.13 15.92
C GLU A 63 7.74 12.38 16.93
N ALA A 64 6.47 12.25 16.53
CA ALA A 64 5.33 12.36 17.43
C ALA A 64 5.30 11.25 18.49
N LEU A 65 5.72 10.03 18.15
CA LEU A 65 5.81 8.90 19.10
C LEU A 65 7.01 9.02 20.04
N VAL A 66 8.14 9.53 19.53
CA VAL A 66 9.42 9.60 20.26
C VAL A 66 9.54 10.87 21.11
N LYS A 67 8.94 12.00 20.68
CA LYS A 67 8.89 13.26 21.44
C LYS A 67 8.54 13.08 22.92
N PRO A 68 7.42 12.44 23.29
CA PRO A 68 7.05 12.30 24.70
C PRO A 68 8.08 11.50 25.51
N LEU A 69 8.72 10.50 24.91
CA LEU A 69 9.81 9.74 25.55
C LEU A 69 11.06 10.61 25.73
N SER A 70 11.43 11.39 24.71
CA SER A 70 12.59 12.29 24.77
C SER A 70 12.41 13.43 25.78
N GLU A 71 11.19 13.97 25.93
CA GLU A 71 10.90 14.97 26.95
C GLU A 71 10.89 14.38 28.36
N PHE A 72 10.45 13.13 28.53
CA PHE A 72 10.51 12.43 29.81
C PHE A 72 11.95 12.14 30.25
N LEU A 73 12.83 11.75 29.33
CA LEU A 73 14.26 11.50 29.59
C LEU A 73 15.09 12.77 29.80
N ARG A 74 14.62 13.91 29.28
CA ARG A 74 15.29 15.21 29.40
C ARG A 74 14.95 15.93 30.71
N LYS A 75 13.99 15.40 31.48
CA LYS A 75 13.55 15.92 32.78
C LYS A 75 14.19 15.14 33.91
#